data_AF-A0A2H5VCW5-F1
#
_entry.id   AF-A0A2H5VCW5-F1
#
_cell.length_a   1.000
_cell.length_b   1.000
_cell.length_c   1.000
_cell.angle_alpha   90.00
_cell.angle_beta   90.00
_cell.angle_gamma   90.00
#
_symmetry.space_group_name_H-M   'P 1'
#
loop_
_entity.id
_entity.type
_entity.pdbx_description
1 polymer ?
#
loop_
_entity_poly.entity_id
_entity_poly.type
_entity_poly.pdbx_seq_one_letter_code
_entity_poly.pdbx_strand_id
1 'polypeptide(L)'
;MHILESGGIVRLVKGAYREDASIAYRSKRHVNASFRRLMRILFKHSRGMFAIATHDNALIEEAIALSKEHQGKEFEFQMLKGIRDDLKHMLVRQGFKVAEYIPYGINISGYVYRRIRERPSNLLLLARSLL
;
A
#
# COMPACT_ATOMS: atom_id res chain seq x y z
N MET A 1 -16.31 14.36 -3.89
CA MET A 1 -15.95 13.63 -2.65
C MET A 1 -16.95 12.50 -2.32
N HIS A 2 -17.76 12.05 -3.30
CA HIS A 2 -18.90 11.17 -3.03
C HIS A 2 -18.55 9.74 -2.61
N ILE A 3 -17.46 9.16 -3.15
CA ILE A 3 -17.14 7.74 -2.88
C ILE A 3 -16.78 7.47 -1.41
N LEU A 4 -16.12 8.42 -0.74
CA LEU A 4 -15.73 8.29 0.67
C LEU A 4 -16.95 8.44 1.59
N GLU A 5 -17.86 9.34 1.24
CA GLU A 5 -19.07 9.64 1.99
C GLU A 5 -20.17 8.59 1.80
N SER A 6 -20.16 7.88 0.67
CA SER A 6 -21.05 6.76 0.38
C SER A 6 -20.56 5.42 0.92
N GLY A 7 -19.45 5.41 1.68
CA GLY A 7 -18.88 4.18 2.25
C GLY A 7 -18.16 3.28 1.23
N GLY A 8 -17.77 3.81 0.08
CA GLY A 8 -16.99 3.07 -0.92
C GLY A 8 -15.61 2.67 -0.37
N ILE A 9 -15.18 1.46 -0.70
CA ILE A 9 -13.89 0.92 -0.25
C ILE A 9 -12.78 1.43 -1.15
N VAL A 10 -11.81 2.13 -0.57
CA VAL A 10 -10.67 2.71 -1.31
C VAL A 10 -9.37 2.04 -0.90
N ARG A 11 -8.59 1.59 -1.89
CA ARG A 11 -7.19 1.18 -1.69
C ARG A 11 -6.24 2.28 -2.16
N LEU A 12 -5.50 2.86 -1.23
CA LEU A 12 -4.47 3.86 -1.54
C LEU A 12 -3.14 3.18 -1.89
N VAL A 13 -2.65 3.42 -3.11
CA VAL A 13 -1.35 2.97 -3.63
C VAL A 13 -0.54 4.16 -4.18
N LYS A 14 0.77 3.98 -4.35
CA LYS A 14 1.61 4.96 -5.07
C LYS A 14 1.44 4.92 -6.59
N GLY A 15 1.06 3.76 -7.13
CA GLY A 15 1.08 3.48 -8.57
C GLY A 15 2.20 2.48 -8.93
N ALA A 16 1.95 1.68 -9.97
CA ALA A 16 2.86 0.64 -10.45
C ALA A 16 3.46 0.93 -11.84
N TYR A 17 2.92 1.95 -12.52
CA TYR A 17 3.30 2.28 -13.90
C TYR A 17 4.26 3.46 -13.95
N ARG A 18 5.11 3.46 -14.97
CA ARG A 18 6.05 4.54 -15.23
C ARG A 18 5.42 5.49 -16.25
N GLU A 19 4.58 6.37 -15.73
CA GLU A 19 3.85 7.36 -16.53
C GLU A 19 4.68 8.60 -16.85
N ASP A 20 4.22 9.37 -17.83
CA ASP A 20 4.82 10.65 -18.19
C ASP A 20 4.66 11.71 -17.08
N ALA A 21 5.59 12.66 -17.03
CA ALA A 21 5.59 13.72 -16.03
C ALA A 21 4.39 14.68 -16.15
N SER A 22 3.77 14.77 -17.33
CA SER A 22 2.55 15.56 -17.56
C SER A 22 1.35 15.06 -16.77
N ILE A 23 1.30 13.76 -16.42
CA ILE A 23 0.17 13.13 -15.74
C ILE A 23 0.54 12.46 -14.41
N ALA A 24 1.82 12.33 -14.08
CA ALA A 24 2.28 11.68 -12.86
C ALA A 24 3.52 12.31 -12.23
N TYR A 25 3.54 12.33 -10.89
CA TYR A 25 4.76 12.68 -10.16
C TYR A 25 5.85 11.61 -10.34
N ARG A 26 7.01 12.03 -10.86
CA ARG A 26 8.17 11.14 -11.01
C ARG A 26 9.10 11.11 -9.80
N SER A 27 9.12 12.16 -8.98
CA SER A 27 10.02 12.23 -7.82
C SER A 27 9.42 11.46 -6.64
N LYS A 28 10.24 10.63 -5.97
CA LYS A 28 9.84 9.91 -4.75
C LYS A 28 9.29 10.87 -3.68
N ARG A 29 9.87 12.07 -3.58
CA ARG A 29 9.43 13.11 -2.64
C ARG A 29 7.99 13.54 -2.92
N HIS A 30 7.65 13.89 -4.16
CA HIS A 30 6.30 14.34 -4.52
C HIS A 30 5.28 13.20 -4.44
N VAL A 31 5.64 11.99 -4.85
CA VAL A 31 4.79 10.79 -4.69
C VAL A 31 4.49 10.55 -3.21
N ASN A 32 5.50 10.56 -2.34
CA ASN A 32 5.30 10.37 -0.90
C ASN A 32 4.46 11.49 -0.29
N ALA A 33 4.70 12.75 -0.67
CA ALA A 33 3.90 13.88 -0.20
C ALA A 33 2.42 13.76 -0.61
N SER A 34 2.16 13.35 -1.86
CA SER A 34 0.80 13.12 -2.34
C SER A 34 0.13 11.95 -1.62
N PHE A 35 0.86 10.84 -1.41
CA PHE A 35 0.35 9.71 -0.64
C PHE A 35 -0.06 10.12 0.77
N ARG A 36 0.79 10.86 1.49
CA ARG A 36 0.49 11.39 2.83
C ARG A 36 -0.76 12.25 2.84
N ARG A 37 -0.87 13.17 1.87
CA ARG A 37 -2.05 14.04 1.73
C ARG A 37 -3.33 13.22 1.55
N LEU A 38 -3.31 12.26 0.63
CA LEU A 38 -4.47 11.40 0.35
C LEU A 38 -4.82 10.48 1.52
N MET A 39 -3.80 9.94 2.22
CA MET A 39 -3.99 9.12 3.42
C MET A 39 -4.71 9.90 4.52
N ARG A 40 -4.30 11.15 4.79
CA ARG A 40 -5.00 12.02 5.76
C ARG A 40 -6.45 12.30 5.35
N ILE A 41 -6.72 12.45 4.05
CA ILE A 41 -8.09 12.60 3.55
C ILE A 41 -8.92 11.34 3.84
N LEU A 42 -8.37 10.13 3.64
CA LEU A 42 -9.06 8.88 3.97
C LEU A 42 -9.40 8.79 5.46
N PHE A 43 -8.41 9.02 6.33
CA PHE A 43 -8.63 8.99 7.78
C PHE A 43 -9.67 10.04 8.23
N LYS A 44 -9.65 11.24 7.66
CA LYS A 44 -10.58 12.30 8.04
C LYS A 44 -12.00 12.08 7.52
N HIS A 45 -12.15 11.61 6.28
CA HIS A 45 -13.42 11.69 5.56
C HIS A 45 -14.06 10.34 5.20
N SER A 46 -13.33 9.22 5.23
CA SER A 46 -13.92 7.93 4.87
C SER A 46 -15.01 7.52 5.88
N ARG A 47 -16.19 7.16 5.37
CA ARG A 47 -17.23 6.48 6.16
C ARG A 47 -17.11 4.96 6.14
N GLY A 48 -16.52 4.41 5.07
CA GLY A 48 -16.29 2.97 4.91
C GLY A 48 -14.85 2.57 5.23
N MET A 49 -14.61 1.25 5.21
CA MET A 49 -13.27 0.69 5.33
C MET A 49 -12.39 1.11 4.15
N PHE A 50 -11.10 1.35 4.42
CA PHE A 50 -10.11 1.63 3.39
C PHE A 50 -8.80 0.87 3.64
N ALA A 51 -7.97 0.78 2.60
CA ALA A 51 -6.70 0.07 2.66
C ALA A 51 -5.52 1.00 2.39
N ILE A 52 -4.49 0.91 3.22
CA ILE A 52 -3.20 1.59 3.04
C ILE A 52 -2.22 0.56 2.46
N ALA A 53 -2.01 0.61 1.14
CA ALA A 53 -1.21 -0.39 0.44
C ALA A 53 0.23 0.09 0.16
N THR A 54 1.15 -0.24 1.08
CA THR A 54 2.55 0.22 1.02
C THR A 54 3.49 -0.68 1.81
N HIS A 55 4.79 -0.64 1.48
CA HIS A 55 5.89 -1.28 2.25
C HIS A 55 6.86 -0.24 2.83
N ASP A 56 6.50 1.04 2.75
CA ASP A 56 7.33 2.18 3.16
C ASP A 56 7.12 2.44 4.66
N ASN A 57 8.16 2.22 5.48
CA ASN A 57 8.08 2.33 6.95
C ASN A 57 7.55 3.70 7.39
N ALA A 58 8.04 4.78 6.78
CA ALA A 58 7.65 6.13 7.19
C ALA A 58 6.17 6.43 6.90
N LEU A 59 5.58 5.81 5.87
CA LEU A 59 4.15 5.94 5.60
C LEU A 59 3.30 5.06 6.51
N ILE A 60 3.84 3.90 6.92
CA ILE A 60 3.17 3.00 7.87
C ILE A 60 3.15 3.62 9.27
N GLU A 61 4.27 4.16 9.75
CA GLU A 61 4.36 4.87 11.02
C GLU A 61 3.38 6.05 11.07
N GLU A 62 3.26 6.79 9.97
CA GLU A 62 2.29 7.89 9.86
C GLU A 62 0.84 7.38 9.86
N ALA A 63 0.53 6.26 9.20
CA ALA A 63 -0.79 5.64 9.27
C ALA A 63 -1.14 5.17 10.69
N ILE A 64 -0.16 4.63 11.43
CA ILE A 64 -0.31 4.24 12.84
C ILE A 64 -0.55 5.48 13.72
N ALA A 65 0.10 6.59 13.44
CA ALA A 65 -0.14 7.84 14.16
C ALA A 65 -1.56 8.37 13.89
N LEU A 66 -1.98 8.38 12.62
CA LEU A 66 -3.31 8.82 12.22
C LEU A 66 -4.43 7.92 12.77
N SER A 67 -4.20 6.62 12.91
CA SER A 67 -5.20 5.71 13.51
C SER A 67 -5.46 6.01 14.99
N LYS A 68 -4.45 6.52 15.71
CA LYS A 68 -4.60 6.97 17.09
C LYS A 68 -5.36 8.29 17.19
N GLU A 69 -5.13 9.20 16.23
CA GLU A 69 -5.84 10.49 16.14
C GLU A 69 -7.31 10.30 15.72
N HIS A 70 -7.57 9.40 14.78
CA HIS A 70 -8.89 9.13 14.21
C HIS A 70 -9.42 7.76 14.68
N GLN A 71 -9.68 7.65 15.98
CA GLN A 71 -10.23 6.44 16.58
C GLN A 71 -11.56 6.04 15.93
N GLY A 72 -11.80 4.73 15.82
CA GLY A 72 -13.02 4.17 15.22
C GLY A 72 -13.00 4.10 13.69
N LYS A 73 -11.93 4.55 13.01
CA LYS A 73 -11.77 4.31 11.58
C LYS A 73 -11.37 2.87 11.31
N GLU A 74 -12.13 2.20 10.44
CA GLU A 74 -11.80 0.87 9.95
C GLU A 74 -10.82 0.97 8.78
N PHE A 75 -9.64 0.39 8.94
CA PHE A 75 -8.67 0.28 7.86
C PHE A 75 -7.79 -0.95 8.02
N GLU A 76 -7.09 -1.30 6.95
CA GLU A 76 -6.09 -2.35 6.94
C GLU A 76 -4.82 -1.94 6.20
N PHE A 77 -3.71 -2.57 6.57
CA PHE A 77 -2.49 -2.52 5.77
C PHE A 77 -2.52 -3.59 4.69
N GLN A 78 -2.22 -3.20 3.47
CA GLN A 78 -2.11 -4.15 2.35
C GLN A 78 -0.68 -4.22 1.83
N MET A 79 -0.15 -5.44 1.78
CA MET A 79 1.24 -5.71 1.40
C MET A 79 1.30 -6.85 0.39
N LEU A 80 2.41 -6.99 -0.33
CA LEU A 80 2.61 -8.10 -1.26
C LEU A 80 3.06 -9.35 -0.46
N LYS A 81 2.62 -10.54 -0.87
CA LYS A 81 3.13 -11.80 -0.32
C LYS A 81 4.65 -11.87 -0.42
N GLY A 82 5.31 -12.29 0.67
CA GLY A 82 6.76 -12.51 0.74
C GLY A 82 7.62 -11.24 0.76
N ILE A 83 7.02 -10.04 0.81
CA ILE A 83 7.75 -8.77 0.89
C ILE A 83 7.60 -8.17 2.29
N ARG A 84 8.73 -8.01 3.02
CA ARG A 84 8.75 -7.38 4.36
C ARG A 84 7.85 -8.12 5.37
N ASP A 85 7.98 -9.44 5.46
CA ASP A 85 7.23 -10.28 6.40
C ASP A 85 7.45 -9.88 7.86
N ASP A 86 8.65 -9.40 8.19
CA ASP A 86 9.00 -8.77 9.47
C ASP A 86 8.00 -7.67 9.86
N LEU A 87 7.69 -6.80 8.89
CA LEU A 87 6.81 -5.66 9.07
C LEU A 87 5.35 -6.09 9.18
N LYS A 88 4.93 -7.06 8.37
CA LYS A 88 3.59 -7.64 8.44
C LYS A 88 3.32 -8.25 9.81
N HIS A 89 4.23 -9.08 10.31
CA HIS A 89 4.09 -9.68 11.64
C HIS A 89 4.11 -8.63 12.75
N MET A 90 4.93 -7.59 12.63
CA MET A 90 4.95 -6.47 13.57
C MET A 90 3.58 -5.77 13.62
N LEU A 91 2.98 -5.47 12.47
CA LEU A 91 1.67 -4.81 12.40
C LEU A 91 0.55 -5.68 13.00
N VAL A 92 0.54 -6.98 12.70
CA VAL A 92 -0.42 -7.92 13.31
C VAL A 92 -0.27 -7.98 14.83
N ARG A 93 0.97 -8.03 15.35
CA ARG A 93 1.22 -8.00 16.80
C ARG A 93 0.77 -6.70 17.46
N GLN A 94 0.74 -5.60 16.73
CA GLN A 94 0.20 -4.32 17.19
C GLN A 94 -1.33 -4.22 17.09
N GLY A 95 -2.01 -5.30 16.64
CA GLY A 95 -3.47 -5.36 16.53
C GLY A 95 -4.03 -4.80 15.22
N PHE A 96 -3.19 -4.48 14.23
CA PHE A 96 -3.67 -4.03 12.93
C PHE A 96 -4.08 -5.20 12.03
N LYS A 97 -5.14 -4.99 11.24
CA LYS A 97 -5.49 -5.88 10.13
C LYS A 97 -4.45 -5.74 9.02
N VAL A 98 -3.93 -6.87 8.56
CA VAL A 98 -2.96 -6.95 7.47
C VAL A 98 -3.47 -7.94 6.44
N ALA A 99 -3.56 -7.52 5.19
CA ALA A 99 -3.92 -8.37 4.06
C ALA A 99 -2.78 -8.47 3.06
N GLU A 100 -2.56 -9.68 2.53
CA GLU A 100 -1.55 -9.95 1.52
C GLU A 100 -2.18 -10.03 0.13
N TYR A 101 -1.57 -9.32 -0.82
CA TYR A 101 -1.85 -9.52 -2.24
C TYR A 101 -1.08 -10.75 -2.73
N ILE A 102 -1.82 -11.84 -2.96
CA ILE A 102 -1.30 -13.12 -3.40
C ILE A 102 -1.58 -13.29 -4.90
N PRO A 103 -0.56 -13.19 -5.78
CA PRO A 103 -0.71 -13.54 -7.19
C PRO A 103 -0.83 -15.07 -7.34
N TYR A 104 -1.74 -15.54 -8.20
CA TYR A 104 -1.89 -16.97 -8.53
C TYR A 104 -2.22 -17.15 -10.02
N GLY A 105 -1.98 -18.34 -10.58
CA GLY A 105 -2.29 -18.70 -11.98
C GLY A 105 -1.11 -19.27 -12.77
N ILE A 106 -1.38 -19.76 -13.98
CA ILE A 106 -0.41 -20.52 -14.81
C ILE A 106 0.68 -19.61 -15.42
N ASN A 107 0.34 -18.36 -15.77
CA ASN A 107 1.25 -17.40 -16.42
C ASN A 107 1.84 -16.37 -15.42
N ILE A 108 2.47 -16.87 -14.35
CA ILE A 108 3.15 -16.04 -13.33
C ILE A 108 4.33 -15.25 -13.91
N SER A 109 4.92 -15.70 -15.02
CA SER A 109 6.08 -15.07 -15.68
C SER A 109 5.88 -13.59 -15.99
N GLY A 110 4.69 -13.19 -16.48
CA GLY A 110 4.38 -11.79 -16.77
C GLY A 110 4.15 -10.91 -15.52
N TYR A 111 3.75 -11.51 -14.40
CA TYR A 111 3.66 -10.80 -13.11
C TYR A 111 5.05 -10.61 -12.50
N VAL A 112 5.88 -11.66 -12.53
CA VAL A 112 7.26 -11.65 -12.06
C VAL A 112 8.10 -10.65 -12.85
N TYR A 113 8.01 -10.68 -14.17
CA TYR A 113 8.74 -9.75 -15.04
C TYR A 113 8.37 -8.28 -14.80
N ARG A 114 7.08 -7.98 -14.59
CA ARG A 114 6.64 -6.62 -14.22
C ARG A 114 7.23 -6.17 -12.90
N ARG A 115 7.25 -7.04 -11.89
CA ARG A 115 7.85 -6.73 -10.58
C ARG A 115 9.37 -6.55 -10.64
N ILE A 116 10.07 -7.31 -11.48
CA ILE A 116 11.52 -7.16 -11.73
C ILE A 116 11.82 -5.79 -12.37
N ARG A 117 11.01 -5.36 -13.34
CA ARG A 117 11.19 -4.06 -14.01
C ARG A 117 10.86 -2.85 -13.14
N GLU A 118 9.89 -2.98 -12.23
CA GLU A 118 9.46 -1.88 -11.36
C GLU A 118 10.52 -1.50 -10.31
N ARG A 119 11.24 -2.48 -9.71
CA ARG A 119 12.39 -2.24 -8.80
C ARG A 119 13.37 -3.43 -8.77
N PRO A 120 14.54 -3.35 -9.43
CA PRO A 120 15.51 -4.43 -9.44
C PRO A 120 16.08 -4.76 -8.05
N SER A 121 16.09 -3.81 -7.10
CA SER A 121 16.50 -4.07 -5.71
C SER A 121 15.63 -5.09 -4.96
N ASN A 122 14.45 -5.45 -5.49
CA ASN A 122 13.55 -6.45 -4.90
C ASN A 122 13.74 -7.87 -5.50
N LEU A 123 14.76 -8.09 -6.34
CA LEU A 123 15.06 -9.39 -6.96
C LEU A 123 15.11 -10.54 -5.95
N LEU A 124 15.79 -10.36 -4.81
CA LEU A 124 15.90 -11.35 -3.74
C LEU A 124 14.57 -11.64 -3.02
N LEU A 125 13.69 -10.64 -2.96
CA LEU A 125 12.39 -10.71 -2.29
C LEU A 125 11.34 -11.43 -3.17
N LEU A 126 11.41 -11.30 -4.50
CA LEU A 126 10.52 -12.03 -5.40
C LEU A 126 10.82 -13.53 -5.46
N ALA A 127 12.10 -13.90 -5.48
CA ALA A 127 12.54 -15.30 -5.49
C ALA A 127 12.00 -16.09 -4.29
N ARG A 128 11.89 -15.44 -3.11
CA ARG A 128 11.30 -16.04 -1.90
C ARG A 128 9.77 -16.12 -1.91
N SER A 129 9.08 -15.35 -2.76
CA SER A 129 7.61 -15.36 -2.82
C SER A 129 7.03 -16.47 -3.71
N LEU A 130 7.87 -17.02 -4.59
CA LEU A 130 7.57 -18.08 -5.57
C LEU A 130 7.97 -19.48 -5.11
N LEU A 131 8.77 -19.58 -4.03
CA LEU A 131 8.96 -20.79 -3.24
C LEU A 131 7.87 -20.85 -2.15
#